data_AF-A0A2A2QLZ6-F1
#
_entry.id   AF-A0A2A2QLZ6-F1
#
_cell.length_a   1.000
_cell.length_b   1.000
_cell.length_c   1.000
_cell.angle_alpha   90.00
_cell.angle_beta   90.00
_cell.angle_gamma   90.00
#
_symmetry.space_group_name_H-M   'P 1'
#
loop_
_entity.id
_entity.type
_entity.pdbx_description
1 polymer ?
#
loop_
_entity_poly.entity_id
_entity_poly.type
_entity_poly.pdbx_seq_one_letter_code
_entity_poly.pdbx_strand_id
1 'polypeptide(L)'
;MHADFAYNRRFEITADRHAGGSWTRRSHPDYTLTFWPEDCSSEAEVEWQELLVHVHFDARYRVEDLEGLFGLEGADDADEEVEGNYRRQNLLKMHA
;
A
#
# COMPACT_ATOMS: atom_id res chain seq x y z
N MET A 1 -4.93 -16.05 7.90
CA MET A 1 -4.95 -15.04 6.82
C MET A 1 -3.69 -15.21 5.99
N HIS A 2 -3.81 -15.20 4.65
CA HIS A 2 -2.64 -15.26 3.77
C HIS A 2 -2.11 -13.86 3.48
N ALA A 3 -0.79 -13.76 3.31
CA ALA A 3 -0.10 -12.53 2.96
C ALA A 3 1.03 -12.80 1.96
N ASP A 4 1.14 -11.95 0.94
CA ASP A 4 2.24 -11.95 -0.02
C ASP A 4 2.89 -10.56 -0.08
N PHE A 5 4.20 -10.55 -0.33
CA PHE A 5 4.97 -9.33 -0.48
C PHE A 5 5.67 -9.31 -1.83
N ALA A 6 5.47 -8.23 -2.57
CA ALA A 6 6.10 -8.01 -3.86
C ALA A 6 6.83 -6.67 -3.90
N TYR A 7 8.05 -6.70 -4.44
CA TYR A 7 8.83 -5.51 -4.77
C TYR A 7 8.61 -5.14 -6.24
N ASN A 8 8.34 -3.86 -6.52
CA ASN A 8 8.24 -3.33 -7.88
C ASN A 8 7.24 -4.10 -8.79
N ARG A 9 6.17 -4.67 -8.21
CA ARG A 9 5.10 -5.33 -8.96
C ARG A 9 4.40 -4.30 -9.84
N ARG A 10 4.27 -4.62 -11.13
CA ARG A 10 3.57 -3.77 -12.09
C ARG A 10 2.10 -4.16 -12.16
N PHE A 11 1.24 -3.15 -12.13
CA PHE A 11 -0.18 -3.29 -12.35
C PHE A 11 -0.50 -2.65 -13.71
N GLU A 12 -0.83 -3.50 -14.67
CA GLU A 12 -1.20 -3.08 -16.02
C GLU A 12 -2.60 -2.48 -16.04
N ILE A 13 -2.90 -1.68 -17.07
CA ILE A 13 -4.26 -1.15 -17.25
C ILE A 13 -5.13 -2.28 -17.79
N THR A 14 -6.25 -2.55 -17.13
CA THR A 14 -7.25 -3.50 -17.60
C THR A 14 -8.65 -2.96 -17.33
N ALA A 15 -9.57 -3.22 -18.27
CA ALA A 15 -11.00 -3.01 -18.07
C ALA A 15 -11.71 -4.31 -17.63
N ASP A 16 -11.01 -5.45 -17.65
CA ASP A 16 -11.52 -6.70 -17.13
C ASP A 16 -11.51 -6.65 -15.61
N ARG A 17 -12.70 -6.74 -15.02
CA ARG A 17 -12.92 -6.67 -13.58
C ARG A 17 -12.36 -7.88 -12.83
N HIS A 18 -12.22 -9.01 -13.51
CA HIS A 18 -11.70 -10.24 -12.90
C HIS A 18 -10.21 -10.45 -13.14
N ALA A 19 -9.55 -9.50 -13.81
CA ALA A 19 -8.12 -9.51 -14.00
C ALA A 19 -7.47 -8.51 -13.05
N GLY A 20 -6.43 -8.96 -12.33
CA GLY A 20 -5.63 -8.07 -11.49
C GLY A 20 -4.95 -6.97 -12.31
N GLY A 21 -4.99 -5.74 -11.80
CA GLY A 21 -4.44 -4.58 -12.50
C GLY A 21 -4.97 -3.26 -11.96
N SER A 22 -4.83 -2.20 -12.75
CA SER A 22 -5.42 -0.89 -12.47
C SER A 22 -6.48 -0.56 -13.50
N TRP A 23 -7.58 0.04 -13.06
CA TRP A 23 -8.65 0.48 -13.96
C TRP A 23 -8.33 1.76 -14.73
N THR A 24 -7.45 2.62 -14.22
CA THR A 24 -7.23 3.96 -14.79
C THR A 24 -5.86 4.12 -15.44
N ARG A 25 -4.79 3.66 -14.77
CA ARG A 25 -3.41 3.92 -15.20
C ARG A 25 -2.45 2.84 -14.73
N ARG A 26 -1.40 2.59 -15.51
CA ARG A 26 -0.35 1.65 -15.10
C ARG A 26 0.26 2.16 -13.79
N SER A 27 0.38 1.27 -12.82
CA SER A 27 0.93 1.59 -11.51
C SER A 27 2.15 0.72 -11.25
N HIS A 28 3.18 1.32 -10.63
CA HIS A 28 4.44 0.67 -10.32
C HIS A 28 4.88 1.02 -8.90
N PRO A 29 4.18 0.53 -7.87
CA PRO A 29 4.55 0.76 -6.48
C PRO A 29 5.92 0.14 -6.16
N ASP A 30 6.67 0.77 -5.26
CA ASP A 30 7.94 0.21 -4.77
C ASP A 30 7.69 -1.11 -4.02
N TYR A 31 6.66 -1.14 -3.16
CA TYR A 31 6.29 -2.32 -2.39
C TYR A 31 4.78 -2.55 -2.45
N THR A 32 4.38 -3.81 -2.50
CA THR A 32 2.97 -4.22 -2.38
C THR A 32 2.86 -5.35 -1.39
N LEU A 33 2.01 -5.18 -0.38
CA LEU A 33 1.50 -6.25 0.46
C LEU A 33 0.12 -6.66 -0.06
N THR A 34 -0.09 -7.96 -0.24
CA THR A 34 -1.36 -8.51 -0.71
C THR A 34 -1.92 -9.44 0.35
N PHE A 35 -3.20 -9.31 0.64
CA PHE A 35 -3.88 -10.10 1.67
C PHE A 35 -5.12 -10.79 1.13
N TRP A 36 -5.38 -12.01 1.61
CA TRP A 36 -6.60 -12.75 1.31
C TRP A 36 -6.99 -13.77 2.39
N PRO A 37 -8.25 -14.23 2.42
CA PRO A 37 -8.72 -15.22 3.39
C PRO A 37 -8.01 -16.57 3.27
N GLU A 38 -7.85 -17.26 4.41
CA GLU A 38 -7.19 -18.57 4.46
C GLU A 38 -7.96 -19.67 3.73
N ASP A 39 -9.28 -19.54 3.68
CA ASP A 39 -10.19 -20.54 3.12
C ASP A 39 -10.13 -20.62 1.58
N CYS A 40 -9.41 -19.72 0.94
CA CYS A 40 -9.27 -19.67 -0.51
C CYS A 40 -8.06 -20.48 -0.98
N SER A 41 -8.25 -21.27 -2.03
CA SER A 41 -7.25 -22.26 -2.48
C SER A 41 -6.17 -21.67 -3.39
N SER A 42 -6.46 -20.54 -4.08
CA SER A 42 -5.51 -19.89 -5.01
C SER A 42 -5.74 -18.38 -5.14
N GLU A 43 -4.67 -17.61 -5.36
CA GLU A 43 -4.74 -16.15 -5.60
C GLU A 43 -5.64 -15.81 -6.80
N ALA A 44 -5.60 -16.61 -7.87
CA ALA A 44 -6.42 -16.39 -9.06
C ALA A 44 -7.93 -16.52 -8.79
N GLU A 45 -8.32 -17.46 -7.92
CA GLU A 45 -9.71 -17.59 -7.47
C GLU A 45 -10.14 -16.39 -6.62
N VAL A 46 -9.26 -15.92 -5.73
CA VAL A 46 -9.51 -14.76 -4.86
C VAL A 46 -9.62 -13.47 -5.69
N GLU A 47 -8.76 -13.30 -6.70
CA GLU A 47 -8.83 -12.19 -7.65
C GLU A 47 -10.17 -12.20 -8.39
N TRP A 48 -10.58 -13.37 -8.91
CA TRP A 48 -11.87 -13.51 -9.58
C TRP A 48 -13.07 -13.15 -8.67
N GLN A 49 -12.97 -13.49 -7.39
CA GLN A 49 -13.98 -13.20 -6.36
C GLN A 49 -13.88 -11.79 -5.76
N GLU A 50 -12.90 -10.98 -6.17
CA GLU A 50 -12.65 -9.62 -5.65
C GLU A 50 -12.36 -9.57 -4.14
N LEU A 51 -11.66 -10.59 -3.64
CA LEU A 51 -11.33 -10.71 -2.22
C LEU A 51 -9.88 -10.31 -1.88
N LEU A 52 -9.08 -9.92 -2.88
CA LEU A 52 -7.71 -9.44 -2.67
C LEU A 52 -7.69 -8.01 -2.16
N VAL A 53 -6.86 -7.77 -1.15
CA VAL A 53 -6.54 -6.41 -0.68
C VAL A 53 -5.07 -6.14 -0.92
N HIS A 54 -4.77 -5.16 -1.77
CA HIS A 54 -3.41 -4.68 -2.01
C HIS A 54 -3.14 -3.39 -1.21
N VAL A 55 -2.04 -3.38 -0.47
CA VAL A 55 -1.50 -2.19 0.22
C VAL A 55 -0.18 -1.82 -0.44
N HIS A 56 -0.15 -0.65 -1.07
CA HIS A 56 1.02 -0.15 -1.79
C HIS A 56 1.80 0.84 -0.92
N PHE A 57 3.11 0.61 -0.77
CA PHE A 57 4.03 1.55 -0.12
C PHE A 57 5.01 2.11 -1.16
N ASP A 58 5.06 3.44 -1.27
CA ASP A 58 6.01 4.18 -2.11
C ASP A 58 7.08 4.78 -1.18
N ALA A 59 8.31 4.28 -1.28
CA ALA A 59 9.37 4.56 -0.31
C ALA A 59 10.12 5.86 -0.58
N ARG A 60 9.46 6.82 -1.24
CA ARG A 60 9.98 8.17 -1.44
C ARG A 60 10.25 8.92 -0.12
N TYR A 61 9.76 8.41 1.00
CA TYR A 61 10.20 8.81 2.34
C TYR A 61 11.25 7.82 2.81
N ARG A 62 12.53 8.19 2.69
CA ARG A 62 13.59 7.54 3.46
C ARG A 62 13.19 7.68 4.92
N VAL A 63 12.89 6.57 5.57
CA VAL A 63 12.82 6.52 7.04
C VAL A 63 14.26 6.76 7.49
N GLU A 64 14.62 8.02 7.70
CA GLU A 64 15.92 8.38 8.27
C GLU A 64 15.98 7.96 9.75
N ASP A 65 14.81 7.86 10.38
CA ASP A 65 14.66 7.44 11.77
C ASP A 65 13.34 6.68 12.00
N LEU A 66 13.44 5.45 12.51
CA LEU A 66 12.29 4.62 12.89
C LEU A 66 11.66 5.11 14.19
N GLU A 67 12.44 5.73 15.08
CA GLU A 67 11.97 6.25 16.37
C GLU A 67 11.05 7.46 16.15
N GLY A 68 11.40 8.37 15.23
CA GLY A 68 10.52 9.46 14.80
C GLY A 68 9.24 9.03 14.08
N LEU A 69 9.17 7.80 13.54
CA LEU A 69 7.99 7.30 12.83
C LEU A 69 6.98 6.60 13.75
N PHE A 70 7.48 5.80 14.69
CA PHE A 70 6.65 5.00 15.59
C PHE A 70 6.49 5.60 16.99
N GLY A 71 7.24 6.67 17.30
CA GLY A 71 7.34 7.22 18.64
C GLY A 71 8.15 6.30 19.55
N LEU A 72 8.78 6.87 20.58
CA LEU A 72 9.36 6.09 21.66
C LEU A 72 8.23 5.57 22.56
N GLU A 73 8.23 4.28 22.89
CA GLU A 73 7.29 3.71 23.85
C GLU A 73 7.37 4.47 25.18
N GLY A 74 6.35 5.28 25.49
CA GLY A 74 6.25 6.07 26.71
C GLY A 74 6.33 7.59 26.54
N ALA A 75 6.39 8.12 25.31
CA ALA A 75 6.18 9.55 25.07
C ALA A 75 4.68 9.87 25.14
N ASP A 76 4.30 10.75 26.07
CA ASP A 76 2.95 11.27 26.27
C ASP A 76 2.46 11.96 24.98
N ASP A 77 1.25 11.64 24.52
CA ASP A 77 0.59 12.15 23.30
C ASP A 77 0.19 13.63 23.45
N ALA A 78 1.16 14.50 23.72
CA ALA A 78 0.95 15.93 23.87
C ALA A 78 1.67 16.69 22.75
N ASP A 79 0.92 16.91 21.66
CA ASP A 79 0.93 18.13 20.86
C ASP A 79 2.31 18.75 20.52
N GLU A 80 3.10 18.05 19.72
CA GLU A 80 4.01 18.74 18.80
C GLU A 80 3.64 18.37 17.37
N GLU A 81 2.87 19.26 16.72
CA GLU A 81 2.86 19.35 15.26
C GLU A 81 4.31 19.56 14.82
N VAL A 82 5.02 18.46 14.56
CA VAL A 82 6.31 18.50 13.91
C VAL A 82 6.03 19.10 12.54
N GLU A 83 6.45 20.34 12.37
CA GLU A 83 6.38 21.16 11.16
C GLU A 83 7.31 20.55 10.08
N GLY A 84 7.02 19.32 9.71
CA GLY A 84 7.86 18.42 8.94
C GLY A 84 7.21 18.12 7.61
N ASN A 85 7.20 19.11 6.72
CA ASN A 85 7.15 18.92 5.26
C ASN A 85 6.06 17.94 4.75
N TYR A 86 4.86 17.95 5.36
CA TYR A 86 3.66 17.31 4.80
C TYR A 86 3.22 18.08 3.56
N ARG A 87 3.98 17.95 2.46
CA ARG A 87 3.59 18.49 1.16
C ARG A 87 2.38 17.72 0.68
N ARG A 88 1.22 18.31 0.92
CA ARG A 88 -0.14 17.98 0.44
C ARG A 88 -0.21 17.51 -1.02
N GLN A 89 0.81 17.76 -1.84
CA GLN A 89 0.93 17.26 -3.22
C GLN A 89 1.01 15.73 -3.35
N ASN A 90 1.56 15.01 -2.36
CA ASN A 90 1.62 13.54 -2.43
C ASN A 90 0.29 12.86 -2.06
N LEU A 91 -0.55 13.48 -1.22
CA LEU A 91 -1.90 12.97 -0.94
C LEU A 91 -2.76 12.94 -2.20
N LEU A 92 -2.61 13.91 -3.10
CA LEU A 92 -3.28 13.91 -4.41
C LEU A 92 -2.82 12.76 -5.33
N LYS A 93 -1.63 12.18 -5.13
CA LYS A 93 -1.17 11.04 -5.94
C LYS A 93 -1.83 9.72 -5.55
N MET A 94 -2.30 9.61 -4.31
CA MET A 94 -3.01 8.43 -3.78
C MET A 94 -4.48 8.37 -4.20
N HIS A 95 -5.01 9.44 -4.78
CA HIS A 95 -6.43 9.59 -5.17
C HIS A 95 -6.68 9.61 -6.70
N ALA A 96 -5.69 9.30 -7.53
CA ALA A 96 -5.79 9.34 -9.00
C ALA A 96 -5.52 7.98 -9.65
#